data_AF-A0A1Q2MCI5-F1
#
_entry.id   AF-A0A1Q2MCI5-F1
#
_cell.length_a   1.000
_cell.length_b   1.000
_cell.length_c   1.000
_cell.angle_alpha   90.00
_cell.angle_beta   90.00
_cell.angle_gamma   90.00
#
_symmetry.space_group_name_H-M   'P 1'
#
loop_
_entity.id
_entity.type
_entity.pdbx_description
1 polymer ?
#
loop_
_entity_poly.entity_id
_entity_poly.type
_entity_poly.pdbx_seq_one_letter_code
_entity_poly.pdbx_strand_id
1 'polypeptide(L)'
;MKSKVLLCSIVVSLFTVPGIAEWIFWTNGSGDRCWSNPQNWDLGRVPAADDQVCMDHNCGGGPVIEGDIVVDWFVIGSGWEPGASLDCEVTIAEQANVLCNEFFIADNTTANVVYNQYGNMTVNNISRLGLSGIATVNIYGGTFNSVGPLGIGYNPGSITRVNIYNGSLETTNTLVFSVYEATDILVDIQGDGQLICGGSNFLIYFQHWISQGWIKSYGLSERVGIDYGYLNPGKNTAYALQYSARNRSDLNLDEIVDMDDFFLFASQWLLSETWWQTR
;
A
#
# COMPACT_ATOMS: atom_id res chain seq x y z
N MET A 1 4.96 -70.94 22.61
CA MET A 1 4.56 -69.66 23.24
C MET A 1 4.73 -68.56 22.21
N LYS A 2 3.65 -67.85 21.84
CA LYS A 2 3.69 -66.78 20.83
C LYS A 2 3.96 -65.45 21.53
N SER A 3 5.15 -64.89 21.34
CA SER A 3 5.54 -63.59 21.86
C SER A 3 4.79 -62.49 21.09
N LYS A 4 3.95 -61.73 21.78
CA LYS A 4 3.26 -60.56 21.23
C LYS A 4 4.14 -59.34 21.52
N VAL A 5 4.89 -58.88 20.53
CA VAL A 5 5.62 -57.61 20.59
C VAL A 5 4.58 -56.49 20.45
N LEU A 6 4.32 -55.78 21.53
CA LEU A 6 3.45 -54.62 21.57
C LEU A 6 4.25 -53.43 21.02
N LEU A 7 3.95 -53.01 19.78
CA LEU A 7 4.48 -51.76 19.23
C LEU A 7 3.80 -50.61 19.99
N CYS A 8 4.47 -50.05 20.99
CA CYS A 8 4.03 -48.79 21.59
C CYS A 8 4.25 -47.69 20.55
N SER A 9 3.19 -47.35 19.82
CA SER A 9 3.12 -46.15 18.99
C SER A 9 3.26 -44.93 19.90
N ILE A 10 4.48 -44.42 20.03
CA ILE A 10 4.71 -43.08 20.59
C ILE A 10 4.18 -42.11 19.53
N VAL A 11 2.92 -41.73 19.68
CA VAL A 11 2.39 -40.52 19.05
C VAL A 11 3.08 -39.37 19.77
N VAL A 12 4.23 -38.95 19.24
CA VAL A 12 4.78 -37.63 19.56
C VAL A 12 3.80 -36.64 18.96
N SER A 13 2.76 -36.32 19.73
CA SER A 13 2.03 -35.07 19.52
C SER A 13 3.07 -33.97 19.66
N LEU A 14 3.56 -33.49 18.50
CA LEU A 14 4.34 -32.27 18.41
C LEU A 14 3.51 -31.19 19.08
N PHE A 15 3.77 -30.94 20.35
CA PHE A 15 3.38 -29.69 20.96
C PHE A 15 4.15 -28.64 20.20
N THR A 16 3.45 -27.93 19.31
CA THR A 16 3.90 -26.64 18.82
C THR A 16 3.97 -25.76 20.05
N VAL A 17 5.16 -25.70 20.65
CA VAL A 17 5.49 -24.63 21.59
C VAL A 17 5.23 -23.36 20.79
N PRO A 18 4.39 -22.43 21.28
CA PRO A 18 4.24 -21.15 20.60
C PRO A 18 5.65 -20.60 20.37
N GLY A 19 5.93 -20.24 19.12
CA GLY A 19 7.23 -19.69 18.76
C GLY A 19 7.57 -18.55 19.71
N ILE A 20 8.84 -18.44 20.08
CA ILE A 20 9.30 -17.21 20.70
C ILE A 20 9.32 -16.20 19.55
N ALA A 21 8.70 -15.03 19.74
CA ALA A 21 8.80 -13.92 18.81
C ALA A 21 10.29 -13.65 18.51
N GLU A 22 10.69 -13.87 17.27
CA GLU A 22 12.08 -13.74 16.84
C GLU A 22 12.19 -12.85 15.60
N TRP A 23 13.36 -12.24 15.44
CA TRP A 23 13.75 -11.65 14.17
C TRP A 23 14.07 -12.77 13.19
N ILE A 24 13.42 -12.76 12.03
CA ILE A 24 13.63 -13.72 10.96
C ILE A 24 13.97 -12.99 9.67
N PHE A 25 15.08 -13.41 9.06
CA PHE A 25 15.68 -12.69 7.94
C PHE A 25 15.43 -13.43 6.64
N TRP A 26 14.99 -12.68 5.64
CA TRP A 26 14.86 -13.20 4.29
C TRP A 26 16.24 -13.40 3.66
N THR A 27 16.52 -14.63 3.24
CA THR A 27 17.81 -15.03 2.63
C THR A 27 17.67 -15.41 1.15
N ASN A 28 16.46 -15.70 0.69
CA ASN A 28 16.21 -16.29 -0.63
C ASN A 28 17.10 -17.53 -0.92
N GLY A 29 17.41 -18.33 0.09
CA GLY A 29 18.36 -19.44 -0.02
C GLY A 29 18.00 -20.52 -1.06
N SER A 30 16.73 -20.65 -1.45
CA SER A 30 16.30 -21.54 -2.54
C SER A 30 16.37 -20.88 -3.92
N GLY A 31 16.37 -19.54 -3.98
CA GLY A 31 16.35 -18.75 -5.21
C GLY A 31 14.98 -18.64 -5.90
N ASP A 32 13.90 -19.20 -5.32
CA ASP A 32 12.57 -19.21 -5.93
C ASP A 32 11.68 -18.01 -5.57
N ARG A 33 12.15 -17.11 -4.70
CA ARG A 33 11.40 -15.94 -4.17
C ARG A 33 10.09 -16.29 -3.45
N CYS A 34 9.79 -17.56 -3.19
CA CYS A 34 8.52 -17.97 -2.61
C CYS A 34 8.53 -17.71 -1.09
N TRP A 35 7.64 -16.83 -0.59
CA TRP A 35 7.52 -16.53 0.84
C TRP A 35 7.34 -17.80 1.69
N SER A 36 6.51 -18.74 1.23
CA SER A 36 6.16 -19.95 1.96
C SER A 36 7.24 -21.04 1.92
N ASN A 37 8.38 -20.82 1.28
CA ASN A 37 9.49 -21.77 1.26
C ASN A 37 10.41 -21.54 2.49
N PRO A 38 10.46 -22.48 3.46
CA PRO A 38 11.31 -22.35 4.64
C PRO A 38 12.79 -22.09 4.35
N GLN A 39 13.30 -22.59 3.22
CA GLN A 39 14.69 -22.43 2.80
C GLN A 39 15.05 -21.00 2.40
N ASN A 40 14.07 -20.11 2.26
CA ASN A 40 14.28 -18.68 2.00
C ASN A 40 14.41 -17.85 3.29
N TRP A 41 14.37 -18.48 4.45
CA TRP A 41 14.47 -17.84 5.75
C TRP A 41 15.68 -18.38 6.50
N ASP A 42 16.40 -17.50 7.19
CA ASP A 42 17.62 -17.83 7.93
C ASP A 42 17.39 -18.88 9.04
N LEU A 43 16.21 -18.88 9.65
CA LEU A 43 15.80 -19.88 10.66
C LEU A 43 15.26 -21.18 10.07
N GLY A 44 15.22 -21.33 8.73
CA GLY A 44 14.75 -22.54 8.06
C GLY A 44 13.27 -22.84 8.29
N ARG A 45 12.45 -21.81 8.56
CA ARG A 45 11.00 -21.87 8.78
C ARG A 45 10.31 -20.62 8.20
N VAL A 46 9.03 -20.72 7.89
CA VAL A 46 8.23 -19.55 7.51
C VAL A 46 7.91 -18.72 8.77
N PRO A 47 7.88 -17.37 8.69
CA PRO A 47 7.48 -16.50 9.80
C PRO A 47 6.06 -16.79 10.31
N ALA A 48 5.88 -16.67 11.61
CA ALA A 48 4.62 -16.72 12.34
C ALA A 48 4.12 -15.31 12.69
N ALA A 49 2.92 -15.23 13.26
CA ALA A 49 2.21 -13.98 13.54
C ALA A 49 2.92 -13.02 14.51
N ASP A 50 3.77 -13.55 15.38
CA ASP A 50 4.54 -12.84 16.38
C ASP A 50 5.99 -12.57 15.98
N ASP A 51 6.43 -13.09 14.83
CA ASP A 51 7.77 -12.84 14.33
C ASP A 51 7.91 -11.43 13.73
N GLN A 52 9.14 -10.96 13.74
CA GLN A 52 9.56 -9.72 13.11
C GLN A 52 10.37 -10.07 11.88
N VAL A 53 9.84 -9.78 10.69
CA VAL A 53 10.50 -10.13 9.44
C VAL A 53 11.35 -8.97 8.95
N CYS A 54 12.54 -9.30 8.44
CA CYS A 54 13.44 -8.31 7.89
C CYS A 54 14.04 -8.76 6.56
N MET A 55 14.11 -7.85 5.60
CA MET A 55 14.78 -8.06 4.31
C MET A 55 15.95 -7.10 4.17
N ASP A 56 17.13 -7.51 4.67
CA ASP A 56 18.29 -6.64 4.85
C ASP A 56 19.53 -7.02 4.05
N HIS A 57 19.64 -8.26 3.56
CA HIS A 57 20.85 -8.72 2.89
C HIS A 57 20.56 -9.60 1.68
N ASN A 58 21.18 -9.27 0.53
CA ASN A 58 21.17 -10.09 -0.69
C ASN A 58 19.82 -10.75 -0.94
N CYS A 59 18.74 -9.97 -0.84
CA CYS A 59 17.38 -10.51 -0.84
C CYS A 59 17.04 -11.26 -2.14
N GLY A 60 17.91 -11.21 -3.15
CA GLY A 60 17.77 -11.90 -4.43
C GLY A 60 16.50 -11.49 -5.16
N GLY A 61 16.13 -10.22 -5.03
CA GLY A 61 14.88 -9.68 -5.54
C GLY A 61 13.70 -9.83 -4.58
N GLY A 62 13.90 -10.15 -3.29
CA GLY A 62 12.86 -10.18 -2.26
C GLY A 62 11.72 -11.20 -2.49
N PRO A 63 10.84 -11.38 -1.48
CA PRO A 63 9.76 -12.36 -1.56
C PRO A 63 8.60 -11.94 -2.47
N VAL A 64 7.97 -12.95 -3.07
CA VAL A 64 6.62 -12.92 -3.61
C VAL A 64 5.69 -13.60 -2.60
N ILE A 65 4.70 -12.86 -2.12
CA ILE A 65 3.71 -13.32 -1.14
C ILE A 65 2.42 -13.65 -1.89
N GLU A 66 2.14 -14.94 -2.05
CA GLU A 66 1.00 -15.46 -2.82
C GLU A 66 -0.20 -15.84 -1.94
N GLY A 67 -0.05 -15.81 -0.62
CA GLY A 67 -1.09 -16.20 0.33
C GLY A 67 -1.15 -15.25 1.51
N ASP A 68 -2.14 -15.47 2.37
CA ASP A 68 -2.34 -14.65 3.56
C ASP A 68 -1.21 -14.86 4.56
N ILE A 69 -0.69 -13.75 5.10
CA ILE A 69 0.35 -13.77 6.12
C ILE A 69 0.00 -12.82 7.25
N VAL A 70 0.44 -13.18 8.44
CA VAL A 70 0.41 -12.32 9.62
C VAL A 70 1.80 -12.34 10.20
N VAL A 71 2.34 -11.16 10.51
CA VAL A 71 3.63 -10.96 11.20
C VAL A 71 3.50 -9.76 12.13
N ASP A 72 4.37 -9.60 13.12
CA ASP A 72 4.37 -8.39 13.96
C ASP A 72 4.97 -7.24 13.15
N TRP A 73 6.25 -7.32 12.79
CA TRP A 73 6.94 -6.27 12.04
C TRP A 73 7.29 -6.77 10.65
N PHE A 74 7.11 -5.90 9.66
CA PHE A 74 7.49 -6.14 8.27
C PHE A 74 8.43 -5.05 7.79
N VAL A 75 9.73 -5.36 7.77
CA VAL A 75 10.79 -4.37 7.52
C VAL A 75 11.57 -4.72 6.26
N ILE A 76 11.74 -3.73 5.38
CA ILE A 76 12.47 -3.89 4.12
C ILE A 76 13.61 -2.88 4.05
N GLY A 77 14.84 -3.35 3.95
CA GLY A 77 16.04 -2.54 3.80
C GLY A 77 16.40 -1.74 5.05
N SER A 78 16.47 -2.38 6.23
CA SER A 78 16.89 -1.73 7.48
C SER A 78 18.41 -1.56 7.59
N GLY A 79 19.16 -2.44 6.94
CA GLY A 79 20.62 -2.46 7.03
C GLY A 79 21.14 -2.69 8.45
N TRP A 80 20.41 -3.44 9.28
CA TRP A 80 20.88 -3.88 10.58
C TRP A 80 22.04 -4.88 10.47
N GLU A 81 22.18 -5.55 9.33
CA GLU A 81 23.36 -6.32 9.01
C GLU A 81 24.46 -5.48 8.34
N PRO A 82 25.72 -5.51 8.83
CA PRO A 82 26.81 -4.75 8.25
C PRO A 82 27.16 -5.18 6.80
N GLY A 83 27.34 -4.19 5.91
CA GLY A 83 28.01 -4.40 4.61
C GLY A 83 27.14 -4.95 3.47
N ALA A 84 25.83 -4.94 3.62
CA ALA A 84 24.89 -5.46 2.63
C ALA A 84 24.53 -4.47 1.51
N SER A 85 24.29 -4.98 0.29
CA SER A 85 23.41 -4.27 -0.66
C SER A 85 21.98 -4.37 -0.13
N LEU A 86 21.31 -3.22 -0.05
CA LEU A 86 19.97 -3.05 0.50
C LEU A 86 18.93 -2.87 -0.62
N ASP A 87 19.26 -3.37 -1.81
CA ASP A 87 18.35 -3.42 -2.95
C ASP A 87 17.37 -4.57 -2.73
N CYS A 88 16.07 -4.28 -2.63
CA CYS A 88 15.04 -5.29 -2.39
C CYS A 88 13.76 -5.01 -3.15
N GLU A 89 13.11 -6.07 -3.64
CA GLU A 89 11.82 -5.99 -4.32
C GLU A 89 10.80 -6.93 -3.65
N VAL A 90 9.80 -6.40 -3.00
CA VAL A 90 8.73 -7.22 -2.40
C VAL A 90 7.50 -7.16 -3.29
N THR A 91 6.83 -8.30 -3.51
CA THR A 91 5.57 -8.35 -4.26
C THR A 91 4.46 -9.02 -3.44
N ILE A 92 3.33 -8.34 -3.27
CA ILE A 92 2.09 -8.89 -2.71
C ILE A 92 1.18 -9.27 -3.87
N ALA A 93 0.93 -10.56 -4.06
CA ALA A 93 0.06 -11.07 -5.12
C ALA A 93 -1.40 -10.65 -4.92
N GLU A 94 -2.19 -10.68 -6.00
CA GLU A 94 -3.57 -10.18 -6.04
C GLU A 94 -4.49 -10.80 -4.98
N GLN A 95 -4.33 -12.10 -4.72
CA GLN A 95 -5.13 -12.85 -3.77
C GLN A 95 -4.64 -12.76 -2.31
N ALA A 96 -3.48 -12.18 -2.06
CA ALA A 96 -2.86 -12.20 -0.74
C ALA A 96 -3.41 -11.09 0.17
N ASN A 97 -3.58 -11.41 1.45
CA ASN A 97 -3.87 -10.44 2.50
C ASN A 97 -2.70 -10.46 3.52
N VAL A 98 -1.94 -9.36 3.54
CA VAL A 98 -0.86 -9.16 4.51
C VAL A 98 -1.39 -8.37 5.69
N LEU A 99 -1.20 -8.90 6.89
CA LEU A 99 -1.44 -8.18 8.14
C LEU A 99 -0.12 -8.02 8.89
N CYS A 100 0.22 -6.79 9.24
CA CYS A 100 1.28 -6.55 10.21
C CYS A 100 0.93 -5.47 11.22
N ASN A 101 1.65 -5.46 12.33
CA ASN A 101 1.57 -4.39 13.30
C ASN A 101 2.34 -3.16 12.84
N GLU A 102 3.57 -3.35 12.37
CA GLU A 102 4.43 -2.28 11.86
C GLU A 102 4.99 -2.59 10.47
N PHE A 103 5.14 -1.55 9.65
CA PHE A 103 5.67 -1.67 8.29
C PHE A 103 6.65 -0.54 7.98
N PHE A 104 7.88 -0.91 7.67
CA PHE A 104 8.95 0.04 7.34
C PHE A 104 9.61 -0.33 6.02
N ILE A 105 9.69 0.64 5.11
CA ILE A 105 10.38 0.48 3.83
C ILE A 105 11.56 1.44 3.74
N ALA A 106 12.70 0.94 3.29
CA ALA A 106 13.94 1.68 3.15
C ALA A 106 14.36 2.36 4.46
N ASP A 107 14.42 1.58 5.55
CA ASP A 107 14.91 2.02 6.88
C ASP A 107 16.44 2.11 6.96
N ASN A 108 17.07 2.50 5.86
CA ASN A 108 18.49 2.78 5.81
C ASN A 108 18.78 3.77 4.70
N THR A 109 19.72 4.68 4.92
CA THR A 109 20.10 5.69 3.93
C THR A 109 20.68 5.11 2.63
N THR A 110 21.18 3.86 2.65
CA THR A 110 21.67 3.17 1.45
C THR A 110 20.66 2.19 0.86
N ALA A 111 19.45 2.09 1.41
CA ALA A 111 18.42 1.21 0.89
C ALA A 111 17.80 1.76 -0.40
N ASN A 112 17.54 0.84 -1.34
CA ASN A 112 16.79 1.13 -2.55
C ASN A 112 15.75 0.02 -2.75
N VAL A 113 14.55 0.29 -2.29
CA VAL A 113 13.49 -0.71 -2.17
C VAL A 113 12.38 -0.45 -3.16
N VAL A 114 11.93 -1.52 -3.81
CA VAL A 114 10.70 -1.55 -4.61
C VAL A 114 9.67 -2.40 -3.87
N TYR A 115 8.47 -1.88 -3.70
CA TYR A 115 7.34 -2.59 -3.13
C TYR A 115 6.20 -2.59 -4.14
N ASN A 116 5.76 -3.76 -4.58
CA ASN A 116 4.69 -3.94 -5.55
C ASN A 116 3.49 -4.60 -4.87
N GLN A 117 2.32 -3.98 -4.94
CA GLN A 117 1.09 -4.50 -4.35
C GLN A 117 0.02 -4.70 -5.41
N TYR A 118 -0.50 -5.93 -5.45
CA TYR A 118 -1.70 -6.30 -6.21
C TYR A 118 -2.85 -6.69 -5.26
N GLY A 119 -2.53 -7.33 -4.13
CA GLY A 119 -3.49 -7.72 -3.09
C GLY A 119 -3.67 -6.68 -1.99
N ASN A 120 -3.99 -7.13 -0.78
CA ASN A 120 -4.27 -6.26 0.36
C ASN A 120 -3.14 -6.25 1.38
N MET A 121 -2.91 -5.09 1.98
CA MET A 121 -2.03 -4.92 3.14
C MET A 121 -2.73 -4.10 4.20
N THR A 122 -2.71 -4.57 5.45
CA THR A 122 -3.18 -3.80 6.62
C THR A 122 -2.05 -3.66 7.63
N VAL A 123 -1.80 -2.42 8.05
CA VAL A 123 -0.80 -2.07 9.06
C VAL A 123 -1.50 -1.46 10.27
N ASN A 124 -1.44 -2.14 11.42
CA ASN A 124 -2.26 -1.77 12.58
C ASN A 124 -1.73 -0.54 13.34
N ASN A 125 -0.42 -0.40 13.49
CA ASN A 125 0.20 0.59 14.35
C ASN A 125 0.95 1.69 13.59
N ILE A 126 2.01 1.37 12.86
CA ILE A 126 2.85 2.38 12.20
C ILE A 126 3.27 1.90 10.82
N SER A 127 3.08 2.75 9.81
CA SER A 127 3.66 2.53 8.49
C SER A 127 4.56 3.69 8.05
N ARG A 128 5.73 3.38 7.49
CA ARG A 128 6.64 4.36 6.87
C ARG A 128 7.07 3.89 5.50
N LEU A 129 6.64 4.62 4.48
CA LEU A 129 7.03 4.42 3.09
C LEU A 129 8.24 5.33 2.84
N GLY A 130 9.43 4.74 2.69
CA GLY A 130 10.68 5.49 2.57
C GLY A 130 11.06 6.16 3.89
N LEU A 131 11.53 5.37 4.84
CA LEU A 131 11.92 5.86 6.16
C LEU A 131 13.19 6.71 6.06
N SER A 132 14.28 6.20 5.46
CA SER A 132 15.56 6.91 5.33
C SER A 132 16.22 6.81 3.95
N GLY A 133 15.91 5.78 3.17
CA GLY A 133 16.52 5.52 1.86
C GLY A 133 15.65 5.90 0.67
N ILE A 134 15.84 5.17 -0.43
CA ILE A 134 15.04 5.26 -1.65
C ILE A 134 13.94 4.19 -1.59
N ALA A 135 12.69 4.60 -1.72
CA ALA A 135 11.55 3.70 -1.79
C ALA A 135 10.69 4.01 -3.01
N THR A 136 10.37 2.97 -3.78
CA THR A 136 9.36 2.99 -4.84
C THR A 136 8.22 2.05 -4.44
N VAL A 137 7.04 2.60 -4.22
CA VAL A 137 5.84 1.87 -3.79
C VAL A 137 4.84 1.91 -4.93
N ASN A 138 4.51 0.76 -5.50
CA ASN A 138 3.56 0.62 -6.59
C ASN A 138 2.32 -0.12 -6.10
N ILE A 139 1.16 0.53 -6.16
CA ILE A 139 -0.13 -0.05 -5.80
C ILE A 139 -0.91 -0.27 -7.09
N TYR A 140 -0.78 -1.48 -7.65
CA TYR A 140 -1.46 -1.91 -8.87
C TYR A 140 -2.91 -2.33 -8.61
N GLY A 141 -3.22 -2.80 -7.39
CA GLY A 141 -4.54 -3.25 -6.99
C GLY A 141 -4.67 -3.37 -5.47
N GLY A 142 -5.85 -3.83 -5.05
CA GLY A 142 -6.20 -4.02 -3.64
C GLY A 142 -6.13 -2.75 -2.80
N THR A 143 -6.00 -2.93 -1.49
CA THR A 143 -5.97 -1.83 -0.52
C THR A 143 -4.73 -1.92 0.36
N PHE A 144 -3.91 -0.86 0.37
CA PHE A 144 -2.96 -0.61 1.44
C PHE A 144 -3.66 0.21 2.52
N ASN A 145 -3.95 -0.38 3.67
CA ASN A 145 -4.63 0.28 4.78
C ASN A 145 -3.70 0.49 5.97
N SER A 146 -3.33 1.74 6.24
CA SER A 146 -2.64 2.13 7.48
C SER A 146 -3.66 2.58 8.52
N VAL A 147 -3.90 1.73 9.52
CA VAL A 147 -4.81 2.06 10.63
C VAL A 147 -4.21 3.15 11.51
N GLY A 148 -2.90 3.06 11.78
CA GLY A 148 -2.18 4.09 12.51
C GLY A 148 -1.54 5.16 11.61
N PRO A 149 -0.53 5.91 12.10
CA PRO A 149 0.08 6.97 11.33
C PRO A 149 0.85 6.43 10.12
N LEU A 150 0.53 6.95 8.94
CA LEU A 150 1.24 6.70 7.69
C LEU A 150 2.23 7.84 7.42
N GLY A 151 3.52 7.53 7.37
CA GLY A 151 4.57 8.47 6.97
C GLY A 151 5.07 8.17 5.55
N ILE A 152 5.27 9.20 4.73
CA ILE A 152 5.88 9.09 3.39
C ILE A 152 7.13 9.99 3.38
N GLY A 153 8.28 9.40 3.03
CA GLY A 153 9.58 10.09 3.02
C GLY A 153 9.94 10.65 4.39
N TYR A 154 10.08 9.80 5.41
CA TYR A 154 9.98 10.23 6.81
C TYR A 154 11.21 10.96 7.36
N ASN A 155 12.44 10.50 7.10
CA ASN A 155 13.70 11.09 7.58
C ASN A 155 14.37 11.97 6.50
N PRO A 156 15.26 12.90 6.90
CA PRO A 156 16.02 13.74 5.97
C PRO A 156 16.75 12.92 4.89
N GLY A 157 16.74 13.40 3.65
CA GLY A 157 17.42 12.76 2.52
C GLY A 157 16.68 11.56 1.91
N SER A 158 15.55 11.13 2.48
CA SER A 158 14.72 10.07 1.90
C SER A 158 14.17 10.46 0.53
N ILE A 159 14.13 9.50 -0.40
CA ILE A 159 13.51 9.67 -1.73
C ILE A 159 12.39 8.67 -1.85
N THR A 160 11.15 9.14 -1.87
CA THR A 160 9.98 8.26 -1.90
C THR A 160 9.11 8.55 -3.11
N ARG A 161 8.80 7.49 -3.86
CA ARG A 161 7.83 7.47 -4.95
C ARG A 161 6.71 6.52 -4.57
N VAL A 162 5.47 7.01 -4.58
CA VAL A 162 4.29 6.19 -4.37
C VAL A 162 3.40 6.33 -5.59
N ASN A 163 3.22 5.25 -6.34
CA ASN A 163 2.40 5.21 -7.54
C ASN A 163 1.13 4.40 -7.23
N ILE A 164 -0.04 5.01 -7.37
CA ILE A 164 -1.34 4.40 -7.11
C ILE A 164 -2.07 4.27 -8.45
N TYR A 165 -2.15 3.06 -9.01
CA TYR A 165 -2.67 2.81 -10.35
C TYR A 165 -4.15 2.41 -10.37
N ASN A 166 -4.51 1.28 -9.76
CA ASN A 166 -5.91 0.81 -9.67
C ASN A 166 -6.29 0.29 -8.28
N GLY A 167 -5.42 0.48 -7.29
CA GLY A 167 -5.72 0.18 -5.89
C GLY A 167 -5.95 1.44 -5.07
N SER A 168 -5.95 1.27 -3.75
CA SER A 168 -6.06 2.40 -2.83
C SER A 168 -4.93 2.40 -1.80
N LEU A 169 -4.45 3.61 -1.48
CA LEU A 169 -3.66 3.89 -0.30
C LEU A 169 -4.56 4.60 0.70
N GLU A 170 -4.92 3.89 1.76
CA GLU A 170 -5.79 4.38 2.82
C GLU A 170 -4.99 4.62 4.10
N THR A 171 -5.28 5.73 4.78
CA THR A 171 -4.98 5.87 6.20
C THR A 171 -6.22 6.26 6.99
N THR A 172 -6.46 5.57 8.11
CA THR A 172 -7.58 5.90 9.02
C THR A 172 -7.21 7.03 9.98
N ASN A 173 -5.92 7.21 10.26
CA ASN A 173 -5.42 8.17 11.24
C ASN A 173 -4.76 9.37 10.56
N THR A 174 -3.45 9.53 10.69
CA THR A 174 -2.72 10.72 10.23
C THR A 174 -1.81 10.34 9.07
N LEU A 175 -1.96 11.04 7.94
CA LEU A 175 -0.97 11.06 6.87
C LEU A 175 0.08 12.15 7.16
N VAL A 176 1.34 11.77 7.17
CA VAL A 176 2.47 12.67 7.37
C VAL A 176 3.41 12.58 6.17
N PHE A 177 3.53 13.68 5.44
CA PHE A 177 4.67 13.91 4.56
C PHE A 177 5.73 14.60 5.40
N SER A 178 6.93 14.05 5.44
CA SER A 178 7.98 14.76 6.17
C SER A 178 8.34 16.06 5.49
N VAL A 179 8.58 17.08 6.30
CA VAL A 179 9.03 18.40 5.85
C VAL A 179 10.52 18.62 6.17
N TYR A 180 11.24 17.55 6.47
CA TYR A 180 12.67 17.65 6.72
C TYR A 180 13.42 18.06 5.46
N GLU A 181 14.58 18.69 5.65
CA GLU A 181 15.43 19.12 4.55
C GLU A 181 15.85 17.92 3.69
N ALA A 182 15.94 18.15 2.38
CA ALA A 182 16.38 17.19 1.37
C ALA A 182 15.51 15.93 1.19
N THR A 183 14.30 15.86 1.73
CA THR A 183 13.35 14.80 1.34
C THR A 183 12.76 15.08 -0.04
N ASP A 184 12.73 14.07 -0.90
CA ASP A 184 12.10 14.14 -2.22
C ASP A 184 10.93 13.15 -2.28
N ILE A 185 9.72 13.69 -2.22
CA ILE A 185 8.48 12.91 -2.14
C ILE A 185 7.61 13.18 -3.37
N LEU A 186 7.15 12.11 -4.00
CA LEU A 186 6.11 12.16 -5.02
C LEU A 186 5.11 11.02 -4.79
N VAL A 187 3.84 11.39 -4.63
CA VAL A 187 2.69 10.52 -4.71
C VAL A 187 2.00 10.81 -6.04
N ASP A 188 1.99 9.81 -6.90
CA ASP A 188 1.38 9.85 -8.21
C ASP A 188 0.12 8.97 -8.21
N ILE A 189 -1.01 9.60 -8.49
CA ILE A 189 -2.30 8.92 -8.62
C ILE A 189 -2.63 8.83 -10.10
N GLN A 190 -2.79 7.60 -10.59
CA GLN A 190 -3.09 7.29 -11.99
C GLN A 190 -4.35 6.41 -12.06
N GLY A 191 -4.94 6.26 -13.25
CA GLY A 191 -6.06 5.33 -13.48
C GLY A 191 -7.21 5.51 -12.49
N ASP A 192 -7.65 4.40 -11.90
CA ASP A 192 -8.67 4.35 -10.85
C ASP A 192 -8.07 4.41 -9.43
N GLY A 193 -6.79 4.74 -9.32
CA GLY A 193 -6.07 4.84 -8.06
C GLY A 193 -6.66 5.88 -7.11
N GLN A 194 -6.63 5.56 -5.82
CA GLN A 194 -7.16 6.45 -4.77
C GLN A 194 -6.19 6.63 -3.61
N LEU A 195 -5.99 7.87 -3.18
CA LEU A 195 -5.42 8.20 -1.88
C LEU A 195 -6.55 8.60 -0.94
N ILE A 196 -6.83 7.79 0.07
CA ILE A 196 -7.94 7.97 1.01
C ILE A 196 -7.37 8.29 2.39
N CYS A 197 -7.77 9.42 2.96
CA CYS A 197 -7.23 9.88 4.24
C CYS A 197 -8.34 10.22 5.22
N GLY A 198 -8.25 9.63 6.41
CA GLY A 198 -8.97 10.03 7.61
C GLY A 198 -8.36 11.25 8.29
N GLY A 199 -9.03 11.72 9.34
CA GLY A 199 -8.55 12.80 10.20
C GLY A 199 -9.10 14.20 9.87
N SER A 200 -9.20 15.05 10.90
CA SER A 200 -9.89 16.35 10.83
C SER A 200 -9.08 17.48 10.16
N ASN A 201 -7.77 17.32 9.97
CA ASN A 201 -6.88 18.38 9.47
C ASN A 201 -6.44 18.16 8.01
N PHE A 202 -7.00 17.16 7.32
CA PHE A 202 -6.55 16.76 5.99
C PHE A 202 -6.60 17.91 4.96
N LEU A 203 -7.67 18.72 4.97
CA LEU A 203 -7.90 19.76 3.94
C LEU A 203 -6.72 20.74 3.78
N ILE A 204 -6.23 21.26 4.90
CA ILE A 204 -5.18 22.30 4.91
C ILE A 204 -3.87 21.71 4.41
N TYR A 205 -3.51 20.51 4.87
CA TYR A 205 -2.27 19.86 4.48
C TYR A 205 -2.32 19.36 3.05
N PHE A 206 -3.46 18.88 2.58
CA PHE A 206 -3.58 18.31 1.24
C PHE A 206 -3.38 19.35 0.14
N GLN A 207 -4.03 20.52 0.26
CA GLN A 207 -3.82 21.64 -0.66
C GLN A 207 -2.36 22.11 -0.64
N HIS A 208 -1.75 22.13 0.55
CA HIS A 208 -0.33 22.43 0.69
C HIS A 208 0.54 21.41 -0.08
N TRP A 209 0.33 20.10 0.08
CA TRP A 209 1.11 19.06 -0.60
C TRP A 209 0.95 19.10 -2.13
N ILE A 210 -0.24 19.36 -2.64
CA ILE A 210 -0.45 19.61 -4.09
C ILE A 210 0.35 20.84 -4.53
N SER A 211 0.31 21.94 -3.78
CA SER A 211 1.04 23.17 -4.14
C SER A 211 2.56 22.99 -4.14
N GLN A 212 3.09 22.07 -3.31
CA GLN A 212 4.50 21.67 -3.32
C GLN A 212 4.84 20.70 -4.46
N GLY A 213 3.83 20.19 -5.18
CA GLY A 213 4.01 19.18 -6.22
C GLY A 213 4.31 17.79 -5.69
N TRP A 214 4.08 17.53 -4.40
CA TRP A 214 4.28 16.22 -3.78
C TRP A 214 3.16 15.24 -4.11
N ILE A 215 1.99 15.75 -4.47
CA ILE A 215 0.88 14.95 -4.96
C ILE A 215 0.56 15.41 -6.37
N LYS A 216 0.64 14.48 -7.31
CA LYS A 216 0.34 14.71 -8.72
C LYS A 216 -0.55 13.60 -9.24
N SER A 217 -1.12 13.83 -10.41
CA SER A 217 -1.70 12.79 -11.23
C SER A 217 -1.05 12.85 -12.60
N TYR A 218 -0.37 11.78 -12.98
CA TYR A 218 0.17 11.61 -14.32
C TYR A 218 -0.75 10.70 -15.16
N GLY A 219 -0.79 10.94 -16.47
CA GLY A 219 -1.70 10.26 -17.40
C GLY A 219 -2.72 11.22 -18.03
N LEU A 220 -3.91 10.72 -18.37
CA LEU A 220 -4.91 11.52 -19.09
C LEU A 220 -5.40 12.75 -18.31
N SER A 221 -5.31 12.78 -16.97
CA SER A 221 -5.61 13.97 -16.15
C SER A 221 -4.39 14.51 -15.45
N GLU A 222 -3.89 15.66 -15.88
CA GLU A 222 -2.91 16.46 -15.12
C GLU A 222 -3.56 17.19 -13.91
N ARG A 223 -4.68 16.68 -13.40
CA ARG A 223 -5.48 17.30 -12.33
C ARG A 223 -5.80 16.26 -11.26
N VAL A 224 -5.58 16.64 -10.01
CA VAL A 224 -6.00 15.87 -8.83
C VAL A 224 -7.40 16.34 -8.42
N GLY A 225 -8.35 15.42 -8.36
CA GLY A 225 -9.68 15.64 -7.79
C GLY A 225 -9.65 15.41 -6.28
N ILE A 226 -10.49 16.15 -5.55
CA ILE A 226 -10.67 15.96 -4.10
C ILE A 226 -12.17 15.79 -3.84
N ASP A 227 -12.49 14.70 -3.17
CA ASP A 227 -13.82 14.37 -2.67
C ASP A 227 -13.87 14.48 -1.14
N TYR A 228 -14.91 15.13 -0.62
CA TYR A 228 -15.07 15.46 0.80
C TYR A 228 -16.09 14.54 1.48
N GLY A 229 -15.84 13.24 1.44
CA GLY A 229 -16.66 12.23 2.10
C GLY A 229 -17.93 11.86 1.36
N TYR A 230 -18.03 12.16 0.07
CA TYR A 230 -19.15 11.74 -0.77
C TYR A 230 -18.89 10.34 -1.36
N LEU A 231 -17.67 10.06 -1.84
CA LEU A 231 -17.24 8.72 -2.27
C LEU A 231 -16.99 7.80 -1.08
N ASN A 232 -16.32 8.31 -0.04
CA ASN A 232 -15.96 7.55 1.16
C ASN A 232 -16.47 8.27 2.42
N PRO A 233 -17.70 7.96 2.91
CA PRO A 233 -18.29 8.66 4.04
C PRO A 233 -17.37 8.80 5.25
N GLY A 234 -17.11 10.04 5.67
CA GLY A 234 -16.23 10.36 6.80
C GLY A 234 -14.73 10.41 6.48
N LYS A 235 -14.33 10.20 5.23
CA LYS A 235 -12.93 10.30 4.76
C LYS A 235 -12.83 11.26 3.59
N ASN A 236 -11.64 11.79 3.35
CA ASN A 236 -11.35 12.55 2.15
C ASN A 236 -10.66 11.66 1.13
N THR A 237 -11.00 11.80 -0.15
CA THR A 237 -10.42 11.00 -1.22
C THR A 237 -9.79 11.91 -2.26
N ALA A 238 -8.54 11.64 -2.58
CA ALA A 238 -7.87 12.19 -3.74
C ALA A 238 -7.73 11.15 -4.83
N TYR A 239 -7.97 11.57 -6.06
CA TYR A 239 -8.02 10.68 -7.22
C TYR A 239 -7.53 11.42 -8.47
N ALA A 240 -7.02 10.67 -9.44
CA ALA A 240 -6.70 11.21 -10.75
C ALA A 240 -8.00 11.62 -11.45
N LEU A 241 -8.10 12.85 -11.94
CA LEU A 241 -9.40 13.30 -12.43
C LEU A 241 -9.88 12.65 -13.73
N GLN A 242 -9.13 11.88 -14.50
CA GLN A 242 -9.35 11.69 -15.94
C GLN A 242 -9.77 13.00 -16.66
N TYR A 243 -8.96 13.47 -17.60
CA TYR A 243 -9.45 14.44 -18.57
C TYR A 243 -10.40 13.73 -19.55
N SER A 244 -11.46 13.09 -19.02
CA SER A 244 -12.76 13.29 -19.61
C SER A 244 -12.89 14.80 -19.63
N ALA A 245 -13.10 15.37 -20.80
CA ALA A 245 -13.62 16.71 -20.87
C ALA A 245 -14.96 16.70 -20.12
N ARG A 246 -14.95 16.86 -18.79
CA ARG A 246 -16.02 17.54 -18.04
C ARG A 246 -16.01 19.00 -18.47
N ASN A 247 -16.10 19.25 -19.78
CA ASN A 247 -17.15 20.11 -20.25
C ASN A 247 -18.38 19.60 -19.53
N ARG A 248 -18.96 20.42 -18.64
CA ARG A 248 -20.32 20.18 -18.12
C ARG A 248 -21.37 20.04 -19.23
N SER A 249 -20.93 20.19 -20.48
CA SER A 249 -21.63 20.03 -21.73
C SER A 249 -21.69 18.59 -22.25
N ASP A 250 -20.87 17.65 -21.77
CA ASP A 250 -21.01 16.21 -22.08
C ASP A 250 -21.75 15.55 -20.90
N LEU A 251 -23.05 15.37 -21.07
CA LEU A 251 -23.99 14.87 -20.07
C LEU A 251 -24.29 13.38 -20.24
N ASN A 252 -24.06 12.81 -21.43
CA ASN A 252 -24.29 11.40 -21.70
C ASN A 252 -23.03 10.52 -21.45
N LEU A 253 -21.88 11.15 -21.24
CA LEU A 253 -20.58 10.54 -20.96
C LEU A 253 -20.02 9.70 -22.11
N ASP A 254 -20.32 10.05 -23.35
CA ASP A 254 -19.78 9.38 -24.55
C ASP A 254 -18.51 10.03 -25.11
N GLU A 255 -17.99 11.05 -24.42
CA GLU A 255 -16.81 11.84 -24.78
C GLU A 255 -17.00 12.78 -25.99
N ILE A 256 -18.23 12.93 -26.51
CA ILE A 256 -18.59 13.82 -27.61
C ILE A 256 -19.64 14.82 -27.12
N VAL A 257 -19.28 16.11 -27.06
CA VAL A 257 -20.30 17.16 -26.82
C VAL A 257 -21.16 17.34 -28.07
N ASP A 258 -22.37 16.79 -28.07
CA ASP A 258 -23.28 16.83 -29.20
C ASP A 258 -24.75 17.12 -28.83
N MET A 259 -25.67 16.71 -29.71
CA MET A 259 -27.09 16.99 -29.54
C MET A 259 -27.73 16.12 -28.43
N ASP A 260 -27.19 14.94 -28.16
CA ASP A 260 -27.70 14.03 -27.14
C ASP A 260 -27.48 14.63 -25.75
N ASP A 261 -26.35 15.31 -25.54
CA ASP A 261 -26.11 16.09 -24.33
C ASP A 261 -27.07 17.26 -24.19
N PHE A 262 -27.34 17.98 -25.28
CA PHE A 262 -28.31 19.06 -25.26
C PHE A 262 -29.70 18.56 -24.89
N PHE A 263 -30.12 17.40 -25.39
CA PHE A 263 -31.40 16.80 -25.02
C PHE A 263 -31.44 16.36 -23.55
N LEU A 264 -30.35 15.80 -23.04
CA LEU A 264 -30.21 15.49 -21.61
C LEU A 264 -30.32 16.75 -20.76
N PHE A 265 -29.64 17.84 -21.14
CA PHE A 265 -29.76 19.13 -20.45
C PHE A 265 -31.19 19.68 -20.49
N ALA A 266 -31.81 19.73 -21.67
CA ALA A 266 -33.15 20.27 -21.85
C ALA A 266 -34.21 19.48 -21.08
N SER A 267 -34.07 18.14 -21.04
CA SER A 267 -34.97 17.27 -20.29
C SER A 267 -34.86 17.51 -18.78
N GLN A 268 -33.64 17.63 -18.25
CA GLN A 268 -33.38 17.94 -16.84
C GLN A 268 -33.90 19.34 -16.47
N TRP A 269 -33.72 20.31 -17.36
CA TRP A 269 -34.21 21.69 -17.16
C TRP A 269 -35.74 21.75 -17.13
N LEU A 270 -36.44 21.11 -18.09
CA LEU A 270 -37.91 21.04 -18.10
C LEU A 270 -38.48 20.32 -16.87
N LEU A 271 -37.82 19.27 -16.41
CA LEU A 271 -38.20 18.58 -15.17
C LEU A 271 -38.00 19.48 -13.93
N SER A 272 -37.01 20.37 -13.94
CA SER A 272 -36.79 21.33 -12.84
C SER A 272 -37.81 22.47 -12.81
N GLU A 273 -38.32 22.91 -13.96
CA GLU A 273 -39.34 23.98 -14.07
C GLU A 273 -40.73 23.52 -13.58
N THR A 274 -41.09 22.25 -13.81
CA THR A 274 -42.37 21.68 -13.33
C THR A 274 -42.45 21.60 -11.80
N TRP A 275 -41.32 21.54 -11.11
CA TRP A 275 -41.25 21.60 -9.64
C TRP A 275 -41.60 22.98 -9.05
N TRP A 276 -41.42 24.06 -9.81
CA TRP A 276 -41.74 25.41 -9.34
C TRP A 276 -43.20 25.80 -9.52
N GLN A 277 -43.93 25.13 -10.42
CA GLN A 277 -45.35 25.43 -10.69
C GLN A 277 -46.34 24.71 -9.77
N THR A 278 -45.87 23.79 -8.92
CA THR A 278 -46.71 23.00 -7.99
C THR A 278 -46.54 23.40 -6.52
N ARG A 279 -45.88 24.53 -6.24
CA ARG A 279 -45.84 25.21 -4.93
C ARG A 279 -46.52 26.57 -5.01
#